data_AF-A0A7Z9UBY2-F1
#
_entry.id   AF-A0A7Z9UBY2-F1
#
_cell.length_a   1.000
_cell.length_b   1.000
_cell.length_c   1.000
_cell.angle_alpha   90.00
_cell.angle_beta   90.00
_cell.angle_gamma   90.00
#
_symmetry.space_group_name_H-M   'P 1'
#
loop_
_entity.id
_entity.type
_entity.pdbx_description
1 polymer ?
#
loop_
_entity_poly.entity_id
_entity_poly.type
_entity_poly.pdbx_seq_one_letter_code
_entity_poly.pdbx_strand_id
1 'polypeptide(L)'
;MSFEIRPNTLPSGLRCSLALPRFLFRRVKAAEDEMPDMKSQTTLFNESERTDYLVTLAHMVGADGEVTSEEIYALRKLSEELVLGPLNRGRVMAATTGTSDMSEVLARLSTTKLKYGLLLDLCLTGYWDGKLTDDEVQELHQLSEGLKVETAQVDAWATRSSKFS
;
A
#
# COMPACT_ATOMS: atom_id res chain seq x y z
N MET A 1 -23.18 19.48 -23.52
CA MET A 1 -21.96 18.72 -23.21
C MET A 1 -22.14 18.13 -21.83
N SER A 2 -22.57 16.87 -21.77
CA SER A 2 -22.82 16.17 -20.50
C SER A 2 -21.52 15.51 -20.05
N PHE A 3 -21.08 15.86 -18.84
CA PHE A 3 -19.94 15.22 -18.17
C PHE A 3 -20.47 13.93 -17.53
N GLU A 4 -20.15 12.80 -18.15
CA GLU A 4 -20.57 11.48 -17.67
C GLU A 4 -19.53 10.97 -16.66
N ILE A 5 -19.83 11.13 -15.37
CA ILE A 5 -19.02 10.57 -14.28
C ILE A 5 -19.32 9.07 -14.25
N ARG A 6 -18.35 8.25 -14.70
CA ARG A 6 -18.46 6.78 -14.60
C ARG A 6 -18.29 6.35 -13.14
N PRO A 7 -19.24 5.58 -12.57
CA PRO A 7 -19.08 4.98 -11.25
C PRO A 7 -18.26 3.69 -11.36
N ASN A 8 -17.46 3.41 -10.35
CA ASN A 8 -16.90 2.10 -10.04
C ASN A 8 -16.16 1.37 -11.16
N THR A 9 -14.87 1.62 -11.22
CA THR A 9 -13.83 0.62 -11.51
C THR A 9 -12.52 1.28 -11.09
N LEU A 10 -11.76 0.67 -10.18
CA LEU A 10 -10.33 0.90 -10.27
C LEU A 10 -9.94 0.55 -11.71
N PRO A 11 -9.17 1.41 -12.41
CA PRO A 11 -8.74 1.07 -13.75
C PRO A 11 -8.03 -0.27 -13.68
N SER A 12 -8.52 -1.20 -14.51
CA SER A 12 -8.15 -2.60 -14.61
C SER A 12 -6.71 -2.82 -15.12
N GLY A 13 -5.75 -2.13 -14.50
CA GLY A 13 -4.37 -2.03 -14.98
C GLY A 13 -3.35 -1.64 -13.92
N LEU A 14 -3.68 -1.64 -12.63
CA LEU A 14 -2.67 -1.67 -11.56
C LEU A 14 -1.96 -3.03 -11.67
N ARG A 15 -0.92 -3.13 -12.50
CA ARG A 15 0.00 -4.26 -12.50
C ARG A 15 1.18 -3.79 -11.71
N CYS A 16 1.03 -3.85 -10.39
CA CYS A 16 2.09 -3.47 -9.48
C CYS A 16 3.27 -4.44 -9.67
N SER A 17 4.17 -4.13 -10.62
CA SER A 17 5.46 -4.79 -10.82
C SER A 17 6.48 -4.39 -9.74
N LEU A 18 6.03 -3.62 -8.74
CA LEU A 18 6.80 -3.25 -7.58
C LEU A 18 7.39 -4.52 -6.95
N ALA A 19 8.61 -4.42 -6.42
CA ALA A 19 9.27 -5.48 -5.64
C ALA A 19 8.59 -5.73 -4.27
N LEU A 20 7.25 -5.68 -4.23
CA LEU A 20 6.35 -5.87 -3.10
C LEU A 20 6.69 -7.10 -2.26
N PRO A 21 6.94 -8.30 -2.83
CA PRO A 21 7.37 -9.44 -2.02
C PRO A 21 8.60 -9.08 -1.17
N ARG A 22 9.66 -8.53 -1.78
CA ARG A 22 10.89 -8.17 -1.04
C ARG A 22 10.67 -7.07 -0.02
N PHE A 23 9.84 -6.08 -0.32
CA PHE A 23 9.50 -5.01 0.62
C PHE A 23 8.74 -5.54 1.83
N LEU A 24 7.70 -6.37 1.62
CA LEU A 24 6.94 -6.97 2.72
C LEU A 24 7.86 -7.77 3.63
N PHE A 25 8.79 -8.56 3.07
CA PHE A 25 9.78 -9.29 3.85
C PHE A 25 10.77 -8.39 4.58
N ARG A 26 11.26 -7.31 3.97
CA ARG A 26 12.13 -6.35 4.67
C ARG A 26 11.38 -5.69 5.82
N ARG A 27 10.11 -5.36 5.65
CA ARG A 27 9.29 -4.73 6.69
C ARG A 27 9.05 -5.70 7.86
N VAL A 28 8.72 -6.95 7.56
CA VAL A 28 8.63 -8.01 8.58
C VAL A 28 9.97 -8.20 9.28
N LYS A 29 11.07 -8.29 8.53
CA LYS A 29 12.41 -8.44 9.10
C LYS A 29 12.85 -7.24 9.93
N ALA A 30 12.56 -6.01 9.49
CA ALA A 30 12.83 -4.80 10.26
C ALA A 30 12.00 -4.76 11.55
N ALA A 31 10.75 -5.21 11.49
CA ALA A 31 9.90 -5.35 12.67
C ALA A 31 10.38 -6.45 13.64
N GLU A 32 11.08 -7.47 13.14
CA GLU A 32 11.70 -8.54 13.93
C GLU A 32 13.06 -8.13 14.53
N ASP A 33 13.90 -7.40 13.78
CA ASP A 33 15.26 -7.02 14.14
C ASP A 33 15.33 -5.73 15.00
N GLU A 34 14.34 -4.83 14.94
CA GLU A 34 14.35 -3.56 15.69
C GLU A 34 13.71 -3.64 17.09
N MET A 35 14.40 -2.98 18.04
CA MET A 35 14.01 -2.75 19.43
C MET A 35 12.59 -2.12 19.56
N PRO A 36 11.88 -2.32 20.69
CA PRO A 36 10.41 -2.31 20.81
C PRO A 36 9.68 -0.97 20.61
N ASP A 37 10.37 0.09 20.20
CA ASP A 37 9.81 1.45 20.16
C ASP A 37 8.91 1.71 18.94
N MET A 38 9.04 0.93 17.85
CA MET A 38 8.17 1.07 16.67
C MET A 38 6.73 0.56 16.93
N LYS A 39 6.54 -0.31 17.93
CA LYS A 39 5.21 -0.72 18.41
C LYS A 39 4.39 0.46 18.97
N SER A 40 5.05 1.55 19.38
CA SER A 40 4.38 2.73 19.94
C SER A 40 3.73 3.61 18.87
N GLN A 41 4.23 3.61 17.63
CA GLN A 41 3.70 4.46 16.56
C GLN A 41 2.53 3.83 15.82
N THR A 42 2.51 2.50 15.68
CA THR A 42 1.38 1.78 15.07
C THR A 42 0.14 1.77 15.95
N THR A 43 0.23 2.03 17.26
CA THR A 43 -0.95 2.25 18.12
C THR A 43 -1.54 3.67 18.05
N LEU A 44 -0.89 4.61 17.36
CA LEU A 44 -1.41 5.97 17.18
C LEU A 44 -2.60 6.03 16.21
N PHE A 45 -2.75 5.02 15.37
CA PHE A 45 -3.85 4.88 14.42
C PHE A 45 -4.82 3.82 14.90
N ASN A 46 -6.10 4.04 14.65
CA ASN A 46 -7.11 3.08 15.05
C ASN A 46 -7.02 1.82 14.18
N GLU A 47 -7.61 0.73 14.67
CA GLU A 47 -7.53 -0.56 13.99
C GLU A 47 -8.13 -0.53 12.57
N SER A 48 -9.17 0.28 12.34
CA SER A 48 -9.78 0.41 11.01
C SER A 48 -8.81 1.05 10.02
N GLU A 49 -8.10 2.11 10.41
CA GLU A 49 -7.16 2.80 9.51
C GLU A 49 -5.97 1.89 9.16
N ARG A 50 -5.49 1.11 10.14
CA ARG A 50 -4.44 0.09 9.94
C ARG A 50 -4.90 -1.03 9.03
N THR A 51 -6.17 -1.43 9.17
CA THR A 51 -6.79 -2.43 8.30
C THR A 51 -6.86 -1.91 6.87
N ASP A 52 -7.34 -0.68 6.67
CA ASP A 52 -7.46 -0.08 5.35
C ASP A 52 -6.09 0.05 4.67
N TYR A 53 -5.07 0.47 5.42
CA TYR A 53 -3.68 0.49 4.96
C TYR A 53 -3.22 -0.88 4.42
N LEU A 54 -3.44 -1.95 5.19
CA LEU A 54 -3.01 -3.30 4.80
C LEU A 54 -3.88 -3.91 3.69
N VAL A 55 -5.17 -3.54 3.64
CA VAL A 55 -6.06 -3.92 2.53
C VAL A 55 -5.57 -3.31 1.22
N THR A 56 -5.07 -2.06 1.23
CA THR A 56 -4.46 -1.48 0.05
C THR A 56 -3.22 -2.27 -0.39
N LEU A 57 -2.31 -2.58 0.53
CA LEU A 57 -1.14 -3.43 0.24
C LEU A 57 -1.53 -4.81 -0.32
N ALA A 58 -2.49 -5.47 0.31
CA ALA A 58 -2.95 -6.79 -0.11
C ALA A 58 -3.57 -6.80 -1.51
N HIS A 59 -4.28 -5.74 -1.88
CA HIS A 59 -4.79 -5.58 -3.24
C HIS A 59 -3.69 -5.43 -4.29
N MET A 60 -2.61 -4.72 -3.95
CA MET A 60 -1.46 -4.57 -4.86
C MET A 60 -0.72 -5.90 -5.03
N VAL A 61 -0.56 -6.64 -3.94
CA VAL A 61 -0.03 -8.02 -3.95
C VAL A 61 -0.88 -8.94 -4.83
N GLY A 62 -2.21 -8.80 -4.78
CA GLY A 62 -3.11 -9.62 -5.58
C GLY A 62 -3.34 -9.15 -7.02
N ALA A 63 -2.71 -8.06 -7.45
CA ALA A 63 -3.10 -7.36 -8.66
C ALA A 63 -2.69 -8.08 -9.94
N ASP A 64 -1.61 -8.86 -9.89
CA ASP A 64 -1.15 -9.72 -10.99
C ASP A 64 -1.92 -11.06 -11.06
N GLY A 65 -2.75 -11.35 -10.06
CA GLY A 65 -3.52 -12.58 -9.94
C GLY A 65 -2.74 -13.77 -9.38
N GLU A 66 -1.46 -13.62 -9.04
CA GLU A 66 -0.62 -14.69 -8.50
C GLU A 66 -0.05 -14.29 -7.13
N VAL A 67 -0.68 -14.78 -6.07
CA VAL A 67 -0.21 -14.54 -4.69
C VAL A 67 0.63 -15.72 -4.23
N THR A 68 1.91 -15.45 -3.94
CA THR A 68 2.86 -16.47 -3.46
C THR A 68 2.64 -16.81 -1.98
N SER A 69 3.17 -17.96 -1.55
CA SER A 69 3.10 -18.36 -0.13
C SER A 69 3.88 -17.39 0.76
N GLU A 70 4.96 -16.84 0.21
CA GLU A 70 5.82 -15.83 0.79
C GLU A 70 5.06 -14.53 1.06
N GLU A 71 4.28 -14.04 0.10
CA GLU A 71 3.47 -12.81 0.26
C GLU A 71 2.32 -13.02 1.26
N ILE A 72 1.66 -14.18 1.23
CA ILE A 72 0.66 -14.55 2.24
C ILE A 72 1.30 -14.54 3.63
N TYR A 73 2.47 -15.14 3.78
CA TYR A 73 3.19 -15.15 5.04
C TYR A 73 3.50 -13.73 5.53
N ALA A 74 4.02 -12.88 4.65
CA ALA A 74 4.39 -11.52 5.01
C ALA A 74 3.17 -10.66 5.37
N LEU A 75 2.06 -10.76 4.63
CA LEU A 75 0.81 -10.07 4.97
C LEU A 75 0.23 -10.53 6.32
N ARG A 76 0.35 -11.83 6.65
CA ARG A 76 -0.06 -12.36 7.96
C ARG A 76 0.81 -11.79 9.08
N LYS A 77 2.12 -11.70 8.88
CA LYS A 77 3.05 -11.12 9.86
C LYS A 77 2.79 -9.63 10.10
N LEU A 78 2.60 -8.85 9.04
CA LEU A 78 2.25 -7.44 9.15
C LEU A 78 0.88 -7.24 9.84
N SER A 79 -0.07 -8.15 9.61
CA SER A 79 -1.36 -8.12 10.32
C SER A 79 -1.24 -8.38 11.82
N GLU A 80 -0.27 -9.20 12.24
CA GLU A 80 0.08 -9.43 13.64
C GLU A 80 0.76 -8.20 14.25
N GLU A 81 1.71 -7.62 13.52
CA GLU A 81 2.45 -6.42 13.94
C GLU A 81 1.55 -5.20 14.11
N LEU A 82 0.60 -4.99 13.19
CA LEU A 82 -0.41 -3.94 13.31
C LEU A 82 -1.52 -4.25 14.31
N VAL A 83 -1.43 -5.36 15.04
CA VAL A 83 -2.38 -5.78 16.08
C VAL A 83 -3.81 -5.79 15.54
N LEU A 84 -4.00 -6.34 14.34
CA LEU A 84 -5.33 -6.50 13.76
C LEU A 84 -6.06 -7.68 14.42
N GLY A 85 -7.34 -7.51 14.71
CA GLY A 85 -8.23 -8.56 15.17
C GLY A 85 -8.58 -9.56 14.07
N PRO A 86 -9.07 -10.77 14.42
CA PRO A 86 -9.28 -11.86 13.46
C PRO A 86 -10.14 -11.49 12.24
N LEU A 87 -11.19 -10.69 12.45
CA LEU A 87 -12.06 -10.21 11.38
C LEU A 87 -11.31 -9.34 10.36
N ASN A 88 -10.51 -8.39 10.85
CA ASN A 88 -9.74 -7.48 10.01
C ASN A 88 -8.61 -8.21 9.27
N ARG A 89 -7.98 -9.20 9.91
CA ARG A 89 -7.03 -10.09 9.20
C ARG A 89 -7.69 -10.81 8.03
N GLY A 90 -8.91 -11.31 8.23
CA GLY A 90 -9.70 -11.94 7.15
C GLY A 90 -9.97 -10.98 5.99
N ARG A 91 -10.30 -9.72 6.28
CA ARG A 91 -10.50 -8.68 5.26
C ARG A 91 -9.23 -8.42 4.44
N VAL A 92 -8.08 -8.34 5.10
CA VAL A 92 -6.78 -8.18 4.42
C VAL A 92 -6.51 -9.37 3.49
N MET A 93 -6.71 -10.61 3.95
CA MET A 93 -6.49 -11.78 3.09
C MET A 93 -7.47 -11.83 1.92
N ALA A 94 -8.73 -11.45 2.11
CA ALA A 94 -9.71 -11.40 1.02
C ALA A 94 -9.39 -10.33 -0.03
N ALA A 95 -8.65 -9.29 0.34
CA ALA A 95 -8.23 -8.24 -0.57
C ALA A 95 -7.22 -8.73 -1.61
N THR A 96 -6.44 -9.77 -1.32
CA THR A 96 -5.49 -10.36 -2.28
C THR A 96 -6.19 -11.06 -3.46
N THR A 97 -7.49 -11.31 -3.38
CA THR A 97 -8.28 -11.89 -4.47
C THR A 97 -9.13 -10.84 -5.20
N GLY A 98 -8.89 -9.55 -4.95
CA GLY A 98 -9.58 -8.45 -5.61
C GLY A 98 -11.05 -8.27 -5.20
N THR A 99 -11.49 -8.88 -4.09
CA THR A 99 -12.92 -8.86 -3.70
C THR A 99 -13.35 -7.63 -2.90
N SER A 100 -12.40 -6.79 -2.47
CA SER A 100 -12.70 -5.56 -1.73
C SER A 100 -12.93 -4.35 -2.64
N ASP A 101 -13.82 -3.46 -2.21
CA ASP A 101 -14.03 -2.16 -2.84
C ASP A 101 -12.89 -1.21 -2.44
N MET A 102 -11.85 -1.16 -3.27
CA MET A 102 -10.71 -0.27 -3.04
C MET A 102 -11.12 1.21 -3.04
N SER A 103 -12.14 1.61 -3.78
CA SER A 103 -12.55 3.01 -3.85
C SER A 103 -13.00 3.50 -2.47
N GLU A 104 -13.73 2.65 -1.74
CA GLU A 104 -14.16 2.91 -0.38
C GLU A 104 -12.99 2.94 0.62
N VAL A 105 -12.03 2.02 0.46
CA VAL A 105 -10.80 1.94 1.28
C VAL A 105 -9.94 3.20 1.10
N LEU A 106 -9.70 3.62 -0.14
CA LEU A 106 -8.94 4.83 -0.45
C LEU A 106 -9.67 6.09 0.04
N ALA A 107 -11.00 6.14 -0.09
CA ALA A 107 -11.80 7.25 0.43
C ALA A 107 -11.63 7.40 1.95
N ARG A 108 -11.67 6.31 2.71
CA ARG A 108 -11.40 6.33 4.16
C ARG A 108 -9.97 6.77 4.46
N LEU A 109 -8.98 6.14 3.82
CA LEU A 109 -7.56 6.47 4.01
C LEU A 109 -7.22 7.93 3.68
N SER A 110 -7.87 8.52 2.67
CA SER A 110 -7.64 9.90 2.24
C SER A 110 -7.87 10.94 3.35
N THR A 111 -8.66 10.59 4.36
CA THR A 111 -8.96 11.44 5.53
C THR A 111 -7.94 11.29 6.67
N THR A 112 -7.05 10.31 6.58
CA THR A 112 -6.09 9.94 7.62
C THR A 112 -4.69 10.46 7.28
N LYS A 113 -3.78 10.47 8.28
CA LYS A 113 -2.35 10.74 8.03
C LYS A 113 -1.61 9.52 7.46
N LEU A 114 -2.20 8.32 7.53
CA LEU A 114 -1.59 7.09 7.00
C LEU A 114 -1.45 7.10 5.48
N LYS A 115 -2.22 7.92 4.76
CA LYS A 115 -2.06 8.11 3.32
C LYS A 115 -0.65 8.51 2.89
N TYR A 116 0.02 9.34 3.69
CA TYR A 116 1.39 9.76 3.40
C TYR A 116 2.38 8.64 3.67
N GLY A 117 2.17 7.87 4.74
CA GLY A 117 2.96 6.68 5.05
C GLY A 117 2.85 5.62 3.96
N LEU A 118 1.62 5.35 3.49
CA LEU A 118 1.35 4.43 2.40
C LEU A 118 2.07 4.84 1.11
N LEU A 119 1.92 6.10 0.66
CA LEU A 119 2.60 6.54 -0.56
C LEU A 119 4.12 6.50 -0.42
N LEU A 120 4.66 6.89 0.74
CA LEU A 120 6.10 6.82 0.97
C LEU A 120 6.59 5.36 0.94
N ASP A 121 5.87 4.46 1.59
CA ASP A 121 6.16 3.03 1.60
C ASP A 121 6.16 2.46 0.17
N LEU A 122 5.22 2.87 -0.68
CA LEU A 122 5.15 2.44 -2.08
C LEU A 122 6.27 3.03 -2.93
N CYS A 123 6.60 4.31 -2.77
CA CYS A 123 7.75 4.93 -3.43
C CYS A 123 9.06 4.20 -3.08
N LEU A 124 9.25 3.83 -1.81
CA LEU A 124 10.43 3.09 -1.36
C LEU A 124 10.43 1.65 -1.87
N THR A 125 9.25 1.05 -2.06
CA THR A 125 9.09 -0.30 -2.63
C THR A 125 9.46 -0.33 -4.11
N GLY A 126 8.94 0.61 -4.90
CA GLY A 126 9.24 0.67 -6.33
C GLY A 126 10.68 1.06 -6.60
N TYR A 127 11.28 1.88 -5.74
CA TYR A 127 12.69 2.21 -5.85
C TYR A 127 13.64 1.07 -5.40
N TRP A 128 13.14 -0.10 -5.03
CA TRP A 128 13.97 -1.16 -4.45
C TRP A 128 15.10 -1.64 -5.36
N ASP A 129 14.85 -1.73 -6.67
CA ASP A 129 15.86 -2.12 -7.66
C ASP A 129 16.77 -0.94 -8.07
N GLY A 130 16.61 0.21 -7.43
CA GLY A 130 17.35 1.44 -7.67
C GLY A 130 16.73 2.36 -8.73
N LYS A 131 15.57 2.01 -9.33
CA LYS A 131 14.89 2.85 -10.32
C LYS A 131 13.37 2.66 -10.29
N LEU A 132 12.64 3.76 -10.14
CA LEU A 132 11.21 3.77 -10.47
C LEU A 132 11.03 3.82 -11.98
N THR A 133 10.26 2.90 -12.53
CA THR A 133 9.82 2.89 -13.93
C THR A 133 8.68 3.89 -14.14
N ASP A 134 8.47 4.31 -15.40
CA ASP A 134 7.38 5.24 -15.74
C ASP A 134 6.00 4.67 -15.38
N ASP A 135 5.83 3.35 -15.53
CA ASP A 135 4.60 2.63 -15.16
C ASP A 135 4.35 2.71 -13.65
N GLU A 136 5.37 2.47 -12.82
CA GLU A 136 5.26 2.57 -11.35
C GLU A 136 5.00 4.01 -10.89
N VAL A 137 5.59 5.01 -11.56
CA VAL A 137 5.30 6.42 -11.31
C VAL A 137 3.84 6.74 -11.64
N GLN A 138 3.33 6.22 -12.77
CA GLN A 138 1.94 6.41 -13.15
C GLN A 138 0.97 5.77 -12.14
N GLU A 139 1.29 4.59 -11.62
CA GLU A 139 0.50 3.93 -10.57
C GLU A 139 0.51 4.73 -9.26
N LEU A 140 1.67 5.27 -8.86
CA LEU A 140 1.78 6.14 -7.69
C LEU A 140 0.95 7.43 -7.86
N HIS A 141 0.91 8.00 -9.07
CA HIS A 141 0.07 9.16 -9.38
C HIS A 141 -1.41 8.82 -9.25
N GLN A 142 -1.87 7.70 -9.80
CA GLN A 142 -3.28 7.26 -9.68
C GLN A 142 -3.68 7.02 -8.21
N LEU A 143 -2.81 6.38 -7.42
CA LEU A 143 -3.04 6.20 -5.99
C LEU A 143 -3.06 7.53 -5.24
N SER A 144 -2.22 8.50 -5.63
CA SER A 144 -2.17 9.82 -5.01
C SER A 144 -3.47 10.61 -5.23
N GLU A 145 -4.10 10.49 -6.40
CA GLU A 145 -5.40 11.08 -6.70
C GLU A 145 -6.48 10.49 -5.78
N GLY A 146 -6.53 9.16 -5.66
CA GLY A 146 -7.47 8.46 -4.76
C GLY A 146 -7.28 8.83 -3.29
N LEU A 147 -6.04 9.09 -2.89
CA LEU A 147 -5.68 9.50 -1.53
C LEU A 147 -5.78 11.01 -1.28
N LYS A 148 -6.11 11.80 -2.32
CA LYS A 148 -6.14 13.28 -2.27
C LYS A 148 -4.82 13.84 -1.72
N VAL A 149 -3.72 13.37 -2.28
CA VAL A 149 -2.36 13.88 -2.03
C VAL A 149 -1.91 14.61 -3.28
N GLU A 150 -1.26 15.76 -3.10
CA GLU A 150 -0.81 16.58 -4.22
C GLU A 150 0.28 15.85 -5.01
N THR A 151 0.13 15.80 -6.34
CA THR A 151 1.06 15.12 -7.24
C THR A 151 2.49 15.66 -7.12
N ALA A 152 2.64 16.97 -6.89
CA ALA A 152 3.95 17.60 -6.64
C ALA A 152 4.70 16.98 -5.44
N GLN A 153 3.98 16.51 -4.43
CA GLN A 153 4.59 15.84 -3.28
C GLN A 153 5.09 14.43 -3.63
N VAL A 154 4.37 13.72 -4.49
CA VAL A 154 4.76 12.40 -5.00
C VAL A 154 5.97 12.51 -5.93
N ASP A 155 5.98 13.50 -6.82
CA ASP A 155 7.12 13.79 -7.70
C ASP A 155 8.38 14.14 -6.90
N ALA A 156 8.22 14.88 -5.80
CA ALA A 156 9.33 15.18 -4.89
C ALA A 156 9.90 13.91 -4.24
N TRP A 157 9.06 12.95 -3.88
CA TRP A 157 9.51 11.66 -3.33
C TRP A 157 10.20 10.79 -4.38
N ALA A 158 9.62 10.68 -5.58
CA ALA A 158 10.19 9.93 -6.70
C ALA A 158 11.52 10.52 -7.20
N THR A 159 11.64 11.85 -7.21
CA THR A 159 12.89 12.54 -7.57
C THR A 159 13.95 12.41 -6.48
N ARG A 160 13.54 12.33 -5.21
CA ARG A 160 14.48 12.21 -4.10
C ARG A 160 15.03 10.79 -4.00
N SER A 161 14.21 9.78 -4.24
CA SER A 161 14.67 8.39 -4.27
C SER A 161 15.72 8.19 -5.37
N SER A 162 15.52 8.73 -6.58
CA SER A 162 16.51 8.62 -7.68
C SER A 162 17.88 9.28 -7.42
N LYS A 163 17.99 10.22 -6.47
CA LYS A 163 19.23 10.92 -6.11
C LYS A 163 20.08 10.21 -5.04
N PHE A 164 19.60 9.12 -4.45
CA PHE A 164 20.36 8.36 -3.44
C PHE A 164 21.22 7.22 -4.04
N SER A 165 21.29 7.11 -5.37
CA SER A 165 22.28 6.29 -6.10
C SER A 165 23.56 7.08 -6.40
#